data_AF-A0AAD9PW43-F1
#
_entry.id   AF-A0AAD9PW43-F1
#
_cell.length_a   1.000
_cell.length_b   1.000
_cell.length_c   1.000
_cell.angle_alpha   90.00
_cell.angle_beta   90.00
_cell.angle_gamma   90.00
#
_symmetry.space_group_name_H-M   'P 1'
#
loop_
_entity.id
_entity.type
_entity.pdbx_description
1 polymer ?
#
loop_
_entity_poly.entity_id
_entity_poly.type
_entity_poly.pdbx_seq_one_letter_code
_entity_poly.pdbx_strand_id
1 'polypeptide(L)'
;MDCLQERRTLFAQIGNRIAVNKKRGAGAHAYIGIVVFVLSVIQPFMALVRPNPGAERRYIFNWAHRGVGLTCFLMAVVNVFLGIRLSGANLDDTSLYIMIVYAVGVAVVIVLSEYLSLKTGDKATYTAANKDSIVSRMLVFGFLVVLAFSAVVALVVLIAIAGNGSHHDHDNHHHH
;
A
#
# COMPACT_ATOMS: atom_id res chain seq x y z
N MET A 1 -1.97 -11.38 -50.75
CA MET A 1 -2.06 -12.35 -49.63
C MET A 1 -1.57 -11.73 -48.31
N ASP A 2 -1.33 -10.42 -48.31
CA ASP A 2 -0.48 -9.75 -47.32
C ASP A 2 -1.25 -9.31 -46.08
N CYS A 3 -2.54 -8.97 -46.22
CA CYS A 3 -3.41 -8.55 -45.10
C CYS A 3 -3.63 -9.67 -44.06
N LEU A 4 -3.76 -10.94 -44.49
CA LEU A 4 -3.93 -12.06 -43.55
C LEU A 4 -2.62 -12.41 -42.81
N GLN A 5 -1.47 -12.19 -43.45
CA GLN A 5 -0.16 -12.38 -42.84
C GLN A 5 0.11 -11.29 -41.79
N GLU A 6 -0.20 -10.03 -42.12
CA GLU A 6 -0.09 -8.88 -41.22
C GLU A 6 -1.02 -9.00 -40.00
N ARG A 7 -2.24 -9.50 -40.20
CA ARG A 7 -3.17 -9.75 -39.09
C ARG A 7 -2.65 -10.85 -38.14
N ARG A 8 -1.97 -11.88 -38.65
CA ARG A 8 -1.34 -12.93 -37.81
C ARG A 8 -0.16 -12.40 -36.99
N THR A 9 0.69 -11.55 -37.57
CA THR A 9 1.84 -10.96 -36.85
C THR A 9 1.38 -9.99 -35.76
N LEU A 10 0.32 -9.22 -36.00
CA LEU A 10 -0.30 -8.35 -34.99
C LEU A 10 -0.83 -9.15 -33.79
N PHE A 11 -1.61 -10.21 -34.01
CA PHE A 11 -2.12 -11.04 -32.92
C PHE A 11 -0.99 -11.71 -32.12
N ALA A 12 0.07 -12.17 -32.80
CA ALA A 12 1.24 -12.74 -32.14
C ALA A 12 2.00 -11.70 -31.29
N GLN A 13 2.17 -10.47 -31.80
CA GLN A 13 2.79 -9.37 -31.06
C GLN A 13 1.95 -8.94 -29.85
N ILE A 14 0.63 -8.85 -29.99
CA ILE A 14 -0.30 -8.55 -28.90
C ILE A 14 -0.22 -9.64 -27.83
N GLY A 15 -0.29 -10.92 -28.22
CA GLY A 15 -0.15 -12.05 -27.30
C GLY A 15 1.18 -12.04 -26.54
N ASN A 16 2.29 -11.76 -27.23
CA ASN A 16 3.61 -11.66 -26.60
C ASN A 16 3.69 -10.47 -25.62
N ARG A 17 3.12 -9.31 -25.98
CA ARG A 17 3.05 -8.14 -25.08
C ARG A 17 2.24 -8.43 -23.81
N ILE A 18 1.08 -9.06 -23.96
CA ILE A 18 0.24 -9.46 -22.81
C ILE A 18 0.99 -10.46 -21.93
N ALA A 19 1.63 -11.46 -22.52
CA ALA A 19 2.40 -12.47 -21.79
C ALA A 19 3.59 -11.87 -21.02
N VAL A 20 4.34 -10.96 -21.64
CA VAL A 20 5.46 -10.25 -21.00
C VAL A 20 4.97 -9.38 -19.84
N ASN A 21 3.88 -8.63 -20.03
CA ASN A 21 3.31 -7.79 -18.97
C ASN A 21 2.79 -8.63 -17.79
N LYS A 22 2.12 -9.76 -18.06
CA LYS A 22 1.67 -10.68 -17.02
C LYS A 22 2.86 -11.27 -16.26
N LYS A 23 3.93 -11.70 -16.93
CA LYS A 23 5.16 -12.19 -16.27
C LYS A 23 5.82 -11.12 -15.39
N ARG A 24 5.89 -9.87 -15.85
CA ARG A 24 6.45 -8.75 -15.06
C ARG A 24 5.62 -8.46 -13.81
N GLY A 25 4.29 -8.42 -13.94
CA GLY A 25 3.38 -8.26 -12.80
C GLY A 25 3.53 -9.40 -11.79
N ALA A 26 3.72 -10.64 -12.28
CA ALA A 26 3.91 -11.81 -11.44
C ALA A 26 5.21 -11.75 -10.63
N GLY A 27 6.30 -11.34 -11.29
CA GLY A 27 7.59 -11.13 -10.64
C GLY A 27 7.52 -10.03 -9.58
N ALA A 28 6.86 -8.91 -9.89
CA ALA A 28 6.67 -7.81 -8.94
C ALA A 28 5.83 -8.23 -7.73
N HIS A 29 4.74 -8.99 -7.93
CA HIS A 29 3.90 -9.52 -6.85
C HIS A 29 4.69 -10.46 -5.93
N ALA A 30 5.43 -11.39 -6.50
CA ALA A 30 6.23 -12.33 -5.72
C ALA A 30 7.30 -11.59 -4.89
N TYR A 31 8.01 -10.64 -5.50
CA TYR A 31 9.06 -9.88 -4.82
C TYR A 31 8.50 -9.00 -3.69
N ILE A 32 7.45 -8.23 -3.96
CA ILE A 32 6.81 -7.37 -2.95
C ILE A 32 6.23 -8.24 -1.83
N GLY A 33 5.60 -9.38 -2.17
CA GLY A 33 5.05 -10.32 -1.18
C GLY A 33 6.11 -10.89 -0.23
N ILE A 34 7.28 -11.25 -0.74
CA ILE A 34 8.39 -11.74 0.10
C ILE A 34 8.88 -10.63 1.04
N VAL A 35 9.04 -9.41 0.55
CA VAL A 35 9.45 -8.26 1.38
C VAL A 35 8.42 -7.99 2.49
N VAL A 36 7.12 -7.99 2.14
CA VAL A 36 6.03 -7.84 3.12
C VAL A 36 6.06 -8.94 4.17
N PHE A 37 6.26 -10.20 3.76
CA PHE A 37 6.31 -11.33 4.67
C PHE A 37 7.48 -11.20 5.66
N VAL A 38 8.67 -10.89 5.16
CA VAL A 38 9.87 -10.66 6.00
C VAL A 38 9.65 -9.50 6.97
N LEU A 39 9.16 -8.36 6.48
CA LEU A 39 8.86 -7.20 7.32
C LEU A 39 7.82 -7.53 8.40
N SER A 40 6.77 -8.26 8.05
CA SER A 40 5.71 -8.71 8.97
C SER A 40 6.26 -9.61 10.07
N VAL A 41 7.16 -10.52 9.73
CA VAL A 41 7.80 -11.44 10.70
C VAL A 41 8.77 -10.69 11.61
N ILE A 42 9.51 -9.71 11.10
CA ILE A 42 10.44 -8.91 11.92
C ILE A 42 9.70 -8.07 12.98
N GLN A 43 8.43 -7.68 12.76
CA GLN A 43 7.68 -6.84 13.71
C GLN A 43 7.51 -7.45 15.11
N PRO A 44 7.00 -8.68 15.27
CA PRO A 44 6.91 -9.32 16.59
C PRO A 44 8.29 -9.54 17.20
N PHE A 45 9.32 -9.88 16.42
CA PHE A 45 10.69 -9.99 16.95
C PHE A 45 11.22 -8.67 17.50
N MET A 46 11.01 -7.56 16.78
CA MET A 46 11.33 -6.23 17.30
C MET A 46 10.57 -5.97 18.61
N ALA A 47 9.26 -6.26 18.65
CA ALA A 47 8.44 -6.05 19.84
C ALA A 47 8.90 -6.88 21.06
N LEU A 48 9.50 -8.04 20.85
CA LEU A 48 10.09 -8.87 21.91
C LEU A 48 11.38 -8.27 22.48
N VAL A 49 12.18 -7.59 21.66
CA VAL A 49 13.43 -6.91 22.08
C VAL A 49 13.16 -5.48 22.58
N ARG A 50 11.91 -5.18 22.96
CA ARG A 50 11.49 -3.85 23.39
C ARG A 50 12.34 -3.35 24.57
N PRO A 51 12.99 -2.18 24.46
CA PRO A 51 13.81 -1.63 25.55
C PRO A 51 13.01 -1.32 26.81
N ASN A 52 13.70 -1.40 27.96
CA ASN A 52 13.15 -1.14 29.29
C ASN A 52 12.49 0.26 29.39
N PRO A 53 11.48 0.44 30.27
CA PRO A 53 10.64 1.63 30.25
C PRO A 53 11.32 2.98 30.43
N GLY A 54 12.52 3.01 31.05
CA GLY A 54 13.31 4.22 31.31
C GLY A 54 14.51 4.44 30.37
N ALA A 55 14.68 3.63 29.33
CA ALA A 55 15.80 3.78 28.40
C ALA A 55 15.57 4.94 27.41
N GLU A 56 16.53 5.85 27.27
CA GLU A 56 16.49 7.01 26.35
C GLU A 56 16.13 6.63 24.91
N ARG A 57 16.56 5.45 24.45
CA ARG A 57 16.38 4.98 23.07
C ARG A 57 15.01 4.34 22.80
N ARG A 58 14.14 4.19 23.81
CA ARG A 58 12.80 3.57 23.66
C ARG A 58 11.89 4.37 22.73
N TYR A 59 12.01 5.69 22.74
CA TYR A 59 11.33 6.59 21.81
C TYR A 59 11.66 6.23 20.35
N ILE A 60 12.95 6.11 20.01
CA ILE A 60 13.42 5.77 18.66
C ILE A 60 12.91 4.40 18.23
N PHE A 61 12.96 3.42 19.14
CA PHE A 61 12.44 2.07 18.89
C PHE A 61 10.93 2.07 18.59
N ASN A 62 10.14 2.85 19.36
CA ASN A 62 8.70 2.97 19.13
C ASN A 62 8.41 3.57 17.75
N TRP A 63 9.18 4.59 17.34
CA TRP A 63 9.05 5.21 16.01
C TRP A 63 9.45 4.28 14.88
N ALA A 64 10.58 3.58 15.02
CA ALA A 64 11.04 2.61 14.03
C ALA A 64 10.04 1.46 13.87
N HIS A 65 9.53 0.91 14.99
CA HIS A 65 8.54 -0.15 14.98
C HIS A 65 7.24 0.29 14.27
N ARG A 66 6.75 1.50 14.55
CA ARG A 66 5.57 2.08 13.89
C ARG A 66 5.80 2.33 12.41
N GLY A 67 6.96 2.88 12.03
CA GLY A 67 7.31 3.13 10.63
C GLY A 67 7.36 1.85 9.81
N VAL A 68 8.05 0.82 10.32
CA VAL A 68 8.10 -0.52 9.68
C VAL A 68 6.70 -1.14 9.60
N GLY A 69 5.89 -0.97 10.65
CA GLY A 69 4.46 -1.24 10.71
C GLY A 69 3.71 -0.74 9.48
N LEU A 70 3.73 0.58 9.31
CA LEU A 70 3.01 1.28 8.26
C LEU A 70 3.49 0.91 6.86
N THR A 71 4.81 0.88 6.64
CA THR A 71 5.38 0.52 5.32
C THR A 71 4.99 -0.90 4.93
N CYS A 72 5.05 -1.85 5.87
CA CYS A 72 4.64 -3.23 5.65
C CYS A 72 3.16 -3.32 5.27
N PHE A 73 2.30 -2.60 5.97
CA PHE A 73 0.86 -2.58 5.69
C PHE A 73 0.56 -2.01 4.29
N LEU A 74 1.19 -0.90 3.91
CA LEU A 74 1.01 -0.29 2.59
C LEU A 74 1.48 -1.21 1.46
N MET A 75 2.66 -1.82 1.62
CA MET A 75 3.16 -2.79 0.65
C MET A 75 2.26 -4.02 0.55
N ALA A 76 1.65 -4.46 1.66
CA ALA A 76 0.69 -5.57 1.66
C ALA A 76 -0.56 -5.24 0.83
N VAL A 77 -1.13 -4.04 1.01
CA VAL A 77 -2.30 -3.58 0.25
C VAL A 77 -1.98 -3.59 -1.25
N VAL A 78 -0.87 -2.96 -1.66
CA VAL A 78 -0.42 -2.96 -3.07
C VAL A 78 -0.20 -4.38 -3.59
N ASN A 79 0.39 -5.26 -2.78
CA ASN A 79 0.64 -6.64 -3.15
C ASN A 79 -0.64 -7.44 -3.39
N VAL A 80 -1.67 -7.24 -2.56
CA VAL A 80 -2.99 -7.89 -2.73
C VAL A 80 -3.66 -7.42 -4.03
N PHE A 81 -3.65 -6.10 -4.31
CA PHE A 81 -4.18 -5.58 -5.57
C PHE A 81 -3.47 -6.14 -6.80
N LEU A 82 -2.13 -6.26 -6.73
CA LEU A 82 -1.35 -6.83 -7.81
C LEU A 82 -1.67 -8.32 -8.01
N GLY A 83 -1.83 -9.08 -6.92
CA GLY A 83 -2.22 -10.50 -6.95
C GLY A 83 -3.60 -10.72 -7.58
N ILE A 84 -4.59 -9.90 -7.22
CA ILE A 84 -5.94 -9.91 -7.81
C ILE A 84 -5.88 -9.70 -9.32
N ARG A 85 -5.17 -8.65 -9.78
CA ARG A 85 -5.02 -8.35 -11.22
C ARG A 85 -4.28 -9.46 -11.97
N LEU A 86 -3.30 -10.09 -11.33
CA LEU A 86 -2.51 -11.15 -11.93
C LEU A 86 -3.28 -12.46 -12.09
N SER A 87 -4.16 -12.73 -11.13
CA SER A 87 -5.02 -13.91 -11.10
C SER A 87 -6.02 -13.93 -12.26
N GLY A 88 -6.21 -12.78 -12.94
CA GLY A 88 -7.25 -12.64 -13.96
C GLY A 88 -8.65 -12.82 -13.38
N ALA A 89 -8.79 -12.61 -12.07
CA ALA A 89 -10.07 -12.68 -11.41
C ALA A 89 -10.94 -11.54 -11.96
N ASN A 90 -12.02 -11.90 -12.66
CA ASN A 90 -13.14 -10.99 -12.92
C ASN A 90 -13.84 -10.75 -11.58
N LEU A 91 -13.21 -9.96 -10.73
CA LEU A 91 -13.85 -9.46 -9.54
C LEU A 91 -14.89 -8.46 -9.97
N ASP A 92 -16.13 -8.78 -9.64
CA ASP A 92 -17.26 -7.88 -9.75
C ASP A 92 -16.95 -6.57 -9.01
N ASP A 93 -17.46 -5.43 -9.50
CA ASP A 93 -17.15 -4.10 -8.94
C ASP A 93 -17.41 -4.01 -7.43
N THR A 94 -18.37 -4.81 -6.95
CA THR A 94 -18.68 -5.00 -5.53
C THR A 94 -17.47 -5.46 -4.70
N SER A 95 -16.69 -6.42 -5.20
CA SER A 95 -15.53 -6.98 -4.47
C SER A 95 -14.37 -5.98 -4.40
N LEU A 96 -14.17 -5.20 -5.47
CA LEU A 96 -13.23 -4.08 -5.47
C LEU A 96 -13.66 -3.00 -4.48
N TYR A 97 -14.94 -2.65 -4.45
CA TYR A 97 -15.47 -1.64 -3.51
C TYR A 97 -15.28 -2.06 -2.05
N ILE A 98 -15.54 -3.34 -1.71
CA ILE A 98 -15.31 -3.88 -0.35
C ILE A 98 -13.83 -3.76 0.04
N MET A 99 -12.91 -4.10 -0.87
CA MET A 99 -11.46 -3.95 -0.65
C MET A 99 -11.04 -2.50 -0.43
N ILE A 100 -11.64 -1.56 -1.16
CA ILE A 100 -11.40 -0.12 -1.00
C ILE A 100 -11.91 0.36 0.36
N VAL A 101 -13.13 0.01 0.73
CA VAL A 101 -13.72 0.36 2.03
C VAL A 101 -12.89 -0.21 3.18
N TYR A 102 -12.42 -1.45 3.07
CA TYR A 102 -11.51 -2.05 4.05
C TYR A 102 -10.18 -1.29 4.14
N ALA A 103 -9.55 -0.96 3.00
CA ALA A 103 -8.30 -0.22 2.98
C ALA A 103 -8.44 1.19 3.59
N VAL A 104 -9.53 1.89 3.30
CA VAL A 104 -9.86 3.19 3.89
C VAL A 104 -10.13 3.06 5.39
N GLY A 105 -10.88 2.03 5.81
CA GLY A 105 -11.14 1.76 7.23
C GLY A 105 -9.86 1.54 8.02
N VAL A 106 -8.92 0.76 7.48
CA VAL A 106 -7.61 0.56 8.13
C VAL A 106 -6.79 1.85 8.13
N ALA A 107 -6.80 2.64 7.05
CA ALA A 107 -6.14 3.94 7.03
C ALA A 107 -6.69 4.89 8.10
N VAL A 108 -8.01 4.92 8.31
CA VAL A 108 -8.65 5.71 9.38
C VAL A 108 -8.21 5.23 10.77
N VAL A 109 -8.15 3.92 11.01
CA VAL A 109 -7.66 3.36 12.29
C VAL A 109 -6.21 3.77 12.55
N ILE A 110 -5.36 3.75 11.52
CA ILE A 110 -3.96 4.19 11.62
C ILE A 110 -3.90 5.68 11.98
N VAL A 111 -4.61 6.54 11.23
CA VAL A 111 -4.66 7.98 11.49
C VAL A 111 -5.20 8.28 12.89
N LEU A 112 -6.24 7.57 13.32
CA LEU A 112 -6.81 7.71 14.67
C LEU A 112 -5.80 7.28 15.74
N SER A 113 -5.05 6.19 15.53
CA SER A 113 -4.03 5.72 16.48
C SER A 113 -2.89 6.71 16.64
N GLU A 114 -2.53 7.42 15.58
CA GLU A 114 -1.53 8.48 15.59
C GLU A 114 -2.09 9.76 16.22
N TYR A 115 -3.32 10.14 15.91
CA TYR A 115 -4.01 11.27 16.57
C TYR A 115 -4.11 11.05 18.09
N LEU A 116 -4.46 9.85 18.53
CA LEU A 116 -4.48 9.48 19.94
C LEU A 116 -3.06 9.45 20.53
N SER A 117 -2.07 8.95 19.79
CA SER A 117 -0.66 9.00 20.21
C SER A 117 -0.13 10.42 20.33
N LEU A 118 -0.60 11.38 19.53
CA LEU A 118 -0.26 12.80 19.65
C LEU A 118 -0.95 13.42 20.88
N LYS A 119 -2.23 13.10 21.13
CA LYS A 119 -2.99 13.61 22.29
C LYS A 119 -2.48 13.06 23.62
N THR A 120 -2.16 11.76 23.69
CA THR A 120 -1.46 11.15 24.84
C THR A 120 0.00 11.61 24.87
N GLY A 121 0.56 11.84 23.69
CA GLY A 121 1.87 12.39 23.43
C GLY A 121 2.05 13.74 24.10
N ASP A 122 1.12 14.68 24.06
CA ASP A 122 1.28 15.98 24.73
C ASP A 122 1.68 15.81 26.20
N LYS A 123 0.97 14.94 26.94
CA LYS A 123 1.24 14.66 28.37
C LYS A 123 2.64 14.08 28.63
N ALA A 124 3.15 13.25 27.72
CA ALA A 124 4.47 12.60 27.83
C ALA A 124 5.61 13.41 27.17
N THR A 125 5.27 14.21 26.15
CA THR A 125 6.15 15.08 25.36
C THR A 125 6.49 16.32 26.16
N TYR A 126 5.61 16.83 27.03
CA TYR A 126 5.99 17.86 28.02
C TYR A 126 7.11 17.37 28.96
N THR A 127 7.12 16.09 29.34
CA THR A 127 8.17 15.50 30.20
C THR A 127 9.43 15.09 29.42
N ALA A 128 9.29 14.77 28.13
CA ALA A 128 10.38 14.35 27.25
C ALA A 128 11.00 15.48 26.41
N ALA A 129 10.34 16.62 26.22
CA ALA A 129 10.84 17.79 25.48
C ALA A 129 12.11 18.40 26.10
N ASN A 130 12.41 18.05 27.35
CA ASN A 130 13.66 18.36 28.02
C ASN A 130 14.86 17.54 27.49
N LYS A 131 14.65 16.48 26.70
CA LYS A 131 15.75 15.61 26.23
C LYS A 131 16.20 15.88 24.80
N ASP A 132 15.38 15.76 23.74
CA ASP A 132 15.90 15.88 22.35
C ASP A 132 14.88 16.45 21.32
N SER A 133 14.44 17.69 21.52
CA SER A 133 13.29 18.31 20.82
C SER A 133 13.39 18.44 19.29
N ILE A 134 14.58 18.49 18.69
CA ILE A 134 14.77 18.61 17.23
C ILE A 134 14.55 17.28 16.51
N VAL A 135 15.15 16.20 17.02
CA VAL A 135 15.05 14.86 16.42
C VAL A 135 13.60 14.39 16.44
N SER A 136 12.89 14.70 17.52
CA SER A 136 11.47 14.38 17.65
C SER A 136 10.59 15.02 16.58
N ARG A 137 10.84 16.31 16.30
CA ARG A 137 10.10 17.07 15.29
C ARG A 137 10.43 16.61 13.87
N MET A 138 11.68 16.27 13.58
CA MET A 138 12.10 15.73 12.29
C MET A 138 11.45 14.38 11.99
N LEU A 139 11.35 13.50 13.00
CA LEU A 139 10.73 12.18 12.86
C LEU A 139 9.21 12.27 12.66
N VAL A 140 8.51 13.12 13.42
CA VAL A 140 7.07 13.37 13.25
C VAL A 140 6.80 13.96 11.86
N PHE A 141 7.57 14.96 11.43
CA PHE A 141 7.41 15.57 10.11
C PHE A 141 7.66 14.57 8.98
N GLY A 142 8.71 13.75 9.09
CA GLY A 142 9.00 12.69 8.11
C GLY A 142 7.87 11.66 8.01
N PHE A 143 7.29 11.26 9.14
CA PHE A 143 6.15 10.33 9.16
C PHE A 143 4.90 10.93 8.49
N LEU A 144 4.58 12.20 8.76
CA LEU A 144 3.47 12.90 8.13
C LEU A 144 3.64 13.03 6.61
N VAL A 145 4.86 13.32 6.14
CA VAL A 145 5.16 13.41 4.71
C VAL A 145 5.02 12.06 4.03
N VAL A 146 5.54 10.99 4.62
CA VAL A 146 5.40 9.62 4.09
C VAL A 146 3.94 9.19 4.05
N LEU A 147 3.18 9.48 5.11
CA LEU A 147 1.76 9.14 5.18
C LEU A 147 0.94 9.91 4.14
N ALA A 148 1.16 11.22 4.00
CA ALA A 148 0.51 12.04 2.97
C ALA A 148 0.86 11.58 1.55
N PHE A 149 2.14 11.34 1.27
CA PHE A 149 2.58 10.84 -0.04
C PHE A 149 1.98 9.47 -0.36
N SER A 150 1.96 8.57 0.63
CA SER A 150 1.36 7.23 0.46
C SER A 150 -0.14 7.28 0.22
N ALA A 151 -0.87 8.18 0.89
CA ALA A 151 -2.30 8.38 0.69
C ALA A 151 -2.60 8.92 -0.72
N VAL A 152 -1.78 9.84 -1.22
CA VAL A 152 -1.88 10.35 -2.60
C VAL A 152 -1.61 9.24 -3.61
N VAL A 153 -0.56 8.44 -3.42
CA VAL A 153 -0.24 7.33 -4.33
C VAL A 153 -1.37 6.29 -4.34
N ALA A 154 -1.87 5.91 -3.17
CA ALA A 154 -3.00 4.99 -3.06
C ALA A 154 -4.24 5.56 -3.76
N LEU A 155 -4.58 6.83 -3.52
CA LEU A 155 -5.71 7.49 -4.16
C LEU A 155 -5.57 7.56 -5.68
N VAL A 156 -4.39 7.90 -6.20
CA VAL A 156 -4.11 7.94 -7.65
C VAL A 156 -4.27 6.55 -8.27
N VAL A 157 -3.76 5.51 -7.62
CA VAL A 157 -3.93 4.13 -8.06
C VAL A 157 -5.41 3.75 -8.09
N LEU A 158 -6.18 4.15 -7.08
CA LEU A 158 -7.63 3.90 -7.01
C LEU A 158 -8.40 4.64 -8.11
N ILE A 159 -8.12 5.92 -8.36
CA ILE A 159 -8.75 6.71 -9.43
C ILE A 159 -8.41 6.13 -10.80
N ALA A 160 -7.16 5.74 -11.03
CA ALA A 160 -6.72 5.11 -12.28
C ALA A 160 -7.40 3.77 -12.54
N ILE A 161 -7.80 3.04 -11.49
CA ILE A 161 -8.55 1.80 -11.61
C ILE A 161 -10.03 2.07 -11.89
N ALA A 162 -10.64 3.04 -11.20
CA ALA A 162 -12.05 3.40 -11.37
C ALA A 162 -12.34 4.03 -12.75
N GLY A 163 -11.45 4.87 -13.28
CA GLY A 163 -11.61 5.51 -14.58
C GLY A 163 -11.47 4.56 -15.78
N ASN A 164 -10.99 3.34 -15.56
CA ASN A 164 -10.81 2.34 -16.62
C ASN A 164 -12.00 1.38 -16.77
N GLY A 165 -12.98 1.43 -15.85
CA GLY A 165 -14.22 0.63 -15.88
C GLY A 165 -15.37 1.32 -16.63
N SER A 166 -15.43 2.66 -16.62
CA SER A 166 -16.54 3.43 -17.20
C SER A 166 -16.60 3.42 -18.74
N HIS A 167 -15.60 2.86 -19.43
CA HIS A 167 -15.58 2.84 -20.89
C HIS A 167 -16.20 1.58 -21.51
N HIS A 168 -16.54 0.56 -20.71
CA HIS A 168 -17.07 -0.72 -21.21
C HIS A 168 -18.60 -0.88 -21.09
N ASP A 169 -19.30 -0.03 -20.33
CA ASP A 169 -20.74 -0.19 -20.10
C ASP A 169 -21.65 0.57 -21.09
N HIS A 170 -21.10 1.44 -21.95
CA HIS A 170 -21.91 2.20 -22.90
C HIS A 170 -22.29 1.45 -24.19
N ASP A 171 -21.72 0.28 -24.46
CA ASP A 171 -21.98 -0.45 -25.73
C ASP A 171 -23.05 -1.54 -25.62
N ASN A 172 -23.56 -1.86 -24.42
CA ASN A 172 -24.50 -2.98 -24.23
C ASN A 172 -25.99 -2.60 -24.16
N HIS A 173 -26.34 -1.32 -24.39
CA HIS A 173 -27.73 -0.86 -24.32
C HIS A 173 -28.42 -0.57 -25.67
N HIS A 174 -27.80 -0.89 -26.81
CA HIS A 174 -28.37 -0.63 -28.14
C HIS A 174 -28.91 -1.86 -28.90
N HIS A 175 -29.06 -3.01 -28.23
CA HIS A 175 -29.66 -4.20 -28.85
C HIS A 175 -30.78 -4.79 -27.97
N HIS A 176 -31.92 -4.11 -27.92
CA HIS A 176 -33.23 -4.71 -27.66
C HIS A 176 -34.30 -3.99 -28.47
#